data_AF-A0A0V0GVB4-F1
#
_entry.id   AF-A0A0V0GVB4-F1
#
_cell.length_a   1.000
_cell.length_b   1.000
_cell.length_c   1.000
_cell.angle_alpha   90.00
_cell.angle_beta   90.00
_cell.angle_gamma   90.00
#
_symmetry.space_group_name_H-M   'P 1'
#
loop_
_entity.id
_entity.type
_entity.pdbx_description
1 polymer ?
#
loop_
_entity_poly.entity_id
_entity_poly.type
_entity_poly.pdbx_seq_one_letter_code
_entity_poly.pdbx_strand_id
1 'polypeptide(L)' 'MCMKKAYMFLTVIVPRPNNPKHKIDVYLQPLIKELTFLWETGVEAFDISKKQNFQLRAALMWTISDFPAYSMLSG' A
#
# COMPACT_ATOMS: atom_id res chain seq x y z
N MET A 1 -1.53 -18.95 3.66
CA MET A 1 -1.42 -17.49 3.53
C MET A 1 -0.51 -16.99 4.65
N CYS A 2 0.78 -16.78 4.35
CA CYS A 2 1.86 -16.63 5.33
C CYS A 2 2.21 -15.15 5.60
N MET A 3 1.30 -14.38 6.21
CA MET A 3 1.66 -13.05 6.71
C MET A 3 1.72 -13.05 8.24
N LYS A 4 2.92 -12.87 8.79
CA LYS A 4 3.12 -12.65 10.23
C LYS A 4 2.61 -11.26 10.59
N LYS A 5 1.79 -11.20 11.65
CA LYS A 5 1.11 -9.99 12.17
C LYS A 5 2.03 -8.79 12.38
N ALA A 6 3.30 -9.04 12.72
CA ALA A 6 4.31 -8.02 12.96
C ALA A 6 4.76 -7.23 11.71
N TYR A 7 4.45 -7.70 10.49
CA TYR A 7 4.83 -7.03 9.24
C TYR A 7 3.64 -6.34 8.54
N MET A 8 2.48 -6.24 9.20
CA MET A 8 1.33 -5.44 8.74
C MET A 8 1.53 -3.94 9.04
N PHE A 9 2.73 -3.40 8.78
CA PHE A 9 3.03 -1.98 8.98
C PHE A 9 2.76 -1.10 7.74
N LEU A 10 2.08 -1.63 6.72
CA LEU A 10 1.48 -0.78 5.69
C LEU A 10 0.10 -0.29 6.18
N THR A 11 0.15 0.87 6.85
CA THR A 11 -0.90 1.89 6.86
C THR A 11 -2.34 1.42 7.08
N VAL A 12 -2.67 1.21 8.35
CA VAL A 12 -4.03 1.40 8.86
C VAL A 12 -4.42 2.86 8.62
N ILE A 13 -5.27 3.13 7.63
CA ILE A 13 -6.00 4.39 7.53
C ILE A 13 -7.00 4.37 8.68
N VAL A 14 -6.61 4.88 9.85
CA VAL A 14 -7.49 4.97 11.02
C VAL A 14 -8.63 5.94 10.69
N PRO A 15 -9.87 5.49 10.51
CA PRO A 15 -10.98 6.40 10.30
C PRO A 15 -11.29 7.05 11.65
N ARG A 16 -11.11 8.37 11.75
CA ARG A 16 -11.70 9.15 12.85
C ARG A 16 -13.24 9.08 12.74
N PRO A 17 -14.01 9.46 13.79
CA PRO A 17 -15.48 9.36 13.84
C PRO A 17 -16.22 10.01 12.67
N ASN A 18 -15.58 10.95 11.97
CA ASN A 18 -16.08 11.53 10.73
C ASN A 18 -15.61 10.68 9.55
N ASN A 19 -16.49 9.79 9.10
CA ASN A 19 -16.31 8.86 7.98
C ASN A 19 -15.61 9.54 6.77
N PRO A 20 -14.32 9.30 6.52
CA PRO A 20 -13.60 9.88 5.38
C PRO A 20 -13.79 9.03 4.12
N LYS A 21 -14.86 8.22 4.04
CA LYS A 21 -15.16 7.36 2.87
C LYS A 21 -15.20 8.15 1.57
N HIS A 22 -15.56 9.44 1.64
CA HIS A 22 -15.66 10.34 0.49
C HIS A 22 -14.31 10.88 -0.02
N LYS A 23 -13.19 10.65 0.69
CA LYS A 23 -11.87 11.20 0.32
C LYS A 23 -10.76 10.16 0.31
N ILE A 24 -11.11 8.86 0.28
CA ILE A 24 -10.12 7.78 0.31
C ILE A 24 -9.15 7.85 -0.87
N ASP A 25 -9.65 8.28 -2.03
CA ASP A 25 -8.88 8.59 -3.23
C ASP A 25 -7.78 9.63 -2.98
N VAL A 26 -8.09 10.71 -2.25
CA VAL A 26 -7.10 11.75 -1.87
C VAL A 26 -5.99 11.16 -1.00
N TYR A 27 -6.32 10.25 -0.08
CA TYR A 27 -5.33 9.59 0.78
C TYR A 27 -4.48 8.55 0.04
N LEU A 28 -5.02 7.95 -1.02
CA LEU A 28 -4.31 6.94 -1.81
C LEU A 28 -3.41 7.57 -2.89
N GLN A 29 -3.65 8.82 -3.31
CA GLN A 29 -2.82 9.49 -4.33
C GLN A 29 -1.31 9.46 -4.05
N PRO A 30 -0.81 9.78 -2.84
CA PRO A 30 0.62 9.69 -2.54
C PRO A 30 1.15 8.26 -2.66
N LEU A 31 0.39 7.28 -2.17
CA LEU A 31 0.75 5.87 -2.22
C LEU A 31 0.83 5.36 -3.67
N ILE A 32 -0.13 5.73 -4.52
CA ILE A 32 -0.13 5.38 -5.94
C ILE A 32 1.12 5.97 -6.61
N LYS A 33 1.42 7.25 -6.35
CA LYS A 33 2.59 7.91 -6.93
C LYS A 33 3.90 7.21 -6.54
N GLU A 34 4.06 6.84 -5.28
CA GLU A 34 5.24 6.11 -4.81
C GLU A 34 5.34 4.71 -5.43
N LEU A 35 4.24 3.98 -5.52
CA LEU A 35 4.21 2.66 -6.16
C LEU A 35 4.53 2.74 -7.65
N THR A 36 3.99 3.73 -8.37
CA THR A 36 4.33 3.97 -9.79
C THR A 36 5.81 4.28 -9.94
N PHE A 37 6.37 5.15 -9.10
CA PHE A 37 7.80 5.46 -9.13
C PHE A 37 8.67 4.22 -8.88
N LEU A 38 8.32 3.41 -7.87
CA LEU A 38 9.01 2.16 -7.55
C LEU A 38 8.90 1.12 -8.68
N TRP A 39 7.79 1.10 -9.40
CA TRP A 39 7.60 0.19 -10.53
C TRP A 39 8.39 0.62 -11.77
N GLU A 40 8.32 1.90 -12.14
CA GLU A 40 8.91 2.44 -13.37
C GLU A 40 10.43 2.63 -13.25
N THR A 41 10.85 3.34 -12.20
CA THR A 41 12.26 3.73 -11.97
C THR A 41 12.94 2.75 -11.01
N GLY A 42 12.26 2.43 -9.90
CA GLY A 42 12.85 1.72 -8.77
C GLY A 42 13.77 2.59 -7.93
N VAL A 43 14.31 2.02 -6.86
CA VAL A 43 15.25 2.69 -5.94
C VAL A 43 16.47 1.82 -5.68
N GLU A 44 17.62 2.44 -5.47
CA GLU A 44 18.81 1.70 -5.08
C GLU A 44 18.67 1.27 -3.62
N ALA A 45 18.76 -0.04 -3.37
CA ALA A 45 18.67 -0.62 -2.04
C ALA A 45 19.85 -1.57 -1.80
N PHE A 46 20.37 -1.59 -0.58
CA PHE A 46 21.45 -2.48 -0.20
C PHE A 46 20.91 -3.85 0.25
N ASP A 47 21.33 -4.92 -0.43
CA ASP A 47 21.04 -6.31 -0.03
C ASP A 47 22.09 -6.77 0.97
N ILE A 48 21.70 -6.93 2.24
CA ILE A 48 22.59 -7.40 3.31
C ILE A 48 23.06 -8.85 3.10
N SER A 49 22.28 -9.70 2.44
CA SER A 49 22.61 -11.10 2.19
C SER A 49 23.69 -11.23 1.12
N LYS A 50 23.65 -10.39 0.09
CA LYS A 50 24.63 -10.38 -1.01
C LYS A 50 25.71 -9.31 -0.85
N LYS A 51 25.60 -8.45 0.17
CA LYS A 51 26.48 -7.30 0.45
C LYS A 51 26.69 -6.40 -0.76
N GLN A 52 25.63 -6.15 -1.53
CA GLN A 52 25.69 -5.33 -2.74
C GLN A 52 24.41 -4.50 -2.90
N ASN A 53 24.52 -3.39 -3.64
CA ASN A 53 23.35 -2.64 -4.07
C ASN A 53 22.61 -3.35 -5.20
N PHE A 54 21.30 -3.19 -5.23
CA PHE A 54 20.45 -3.60 -6.34
C PHE A 54 19.32 -2.59 -6.56
N GLN A 55 18.75 -2.60 -7.76
CA GLN A 55 17.54 -1.82 -8.04
C GLN A 55 16.31 -2.55 -7.51
N LEU A 56 15.74 -2.02 -6.43
CA LEU A 56 14.48 -2.47 -5.87
C LEU A 56 13.31 -1.91 -6.67
N ARG A 57 12.42 -2.79 -7.12
CA ARG A 57 11.12 -2.44 -7.68
C ARG A 57 10.02 -3.07 -6.84
N ALA A 58 8.91 -2.36 -6.69
CA ALA A 58 7.75 -2.83 -5.95
C ALA A 58 6.49 -2.77 -6.80
N ALA A 59 5.58 -3.72 -6.61
CA ALA A 59 4.26 -3.75 -7.25
C ALA A 59 3.21 -4.15 -6.21
N LEU A 60 2.03 -3.52 -6.30
CA LEU A 60 0.87 -3.87 -5.49
C LEU A 60 0.01 -4.86 -6.26
N MET A 61 -0.14 -6.08 -5.74
CA MET A 61 -0.96 -7.12 -6.40
C MET A 61 -2.43 -7.09 -5.94
N TRP A 62 -2.69 -6.98 -4.63
CA TRP A 62 -4.04 -6.89 -4.09
C TRP A 62 -4.04 -6.18 -2.73
N THR A 63 -5.13 -5.46 -2.44
CA THR A 63 -5.43 -4.90 -1.12
C THR A 63 -6.50 -5.76 -0.45
N ILE A 64 -6.30 -6.09 0.83
CA ILE A 64 -7.36 -6.71 1.65
C ILE A 64 -8.02 -5.58 2.43
N SER A 65 -9.34 -5.44 2.26
CA SER A 65 -10.11 -4.38 2.89
C SER A 65 -11.21 -5.01 3.74
N ASP A 66 -11.28 -4.64 5.03
CA ASP A 66 -12.31 -5.08 5.96
C ASP A 66 -13.55 -4.16 5.86
N PHE A 67 -14.25 -4.25 4.73
CA PHE A 67 -15.50 -3.52 4.53
C PHE A 67 -16.71 -4.46 4.59
N PRO A 68 -17.64 -4.28 5.56
CA PRO A 68 -19.00 -4.81 5.48
C PRO A 68 -19.87 -4.08 4.42
N ALA A 69 -19.29 -3.15 3.63
CA ALA A 69 -20.04 -2.15 2.86
C ALA A 69 -19.66 -2.09 1.37
N TYR A 70 -19.37 -3.24 0.75
CA TYR A 70 -19.34 -3.34 -0.72
C TYR A 70 -20.76 -3.28 -1.34
N SER A 71 -21.83 -3.31 -0.52
CA SER A 71 -23.23 -3.23 -0.95
C SER A 71 -23.72 -1.83 -1.35
N MET A 72 -22.85 -0.80 -1.32
CA MET A 72 -23.28 0.59 -1.52
C MET A 72 -22.44 1.35 -2.57
N LEU A 73 -21.78 0.62 -3.48
CA LEU A 73 -21.05 1.19 -4.63
C LEU A 73 -21.75 0.96 -5.98
N SER A 74 -23.05 0.62 -5.98
CA SER A 74 -23.90 0.78 -7.17
C SER A 74 -24.75 2.04 -6.99
N GLY A 75 -24.33 3.11 -7.63
CA GLY A 75 -25.00 4.40 -7.74
C GLY A 75 -24.24 5.24 -8.75
#